data_AF-A0A5J6V3K6-F1
#
_entry.id   AF-A0A5J6V3K6-F1
#
_cell.length_a   1.000
_cell.length_b   1.000
_cell.length_c   1.000
_cell.angle_alpha   90.00
_cell.angle_beta   90.00
_cell.angle_gamma   90.00
#
_symmetry.space_group_name_H-M   'P 1'
#
loop_
_entity.id
_entity.type
_entity.pdbx_description
1 polymer ?
#
loop_
_entity_poly.entity_id
_entity_poly.type
_entity_poly.pdbx_seq_one_letter_code
_entity_poly.pdbx_strand_id
1 'polypeptide(L)'
;MSIDPTYPYAVPRTFQLAVPEPGCPRTATVLTEILLGDLRCRRRWLRHTQRLGGRQPNQAGVAWVLALTLWERGEIPESRRTLPRSLKDRVSRALNGRLVSASTLALFVDAFDMTEEQEQQLYAAWSADYADVPAGTEFSSLTWRSS
;
A
#
# COMPACT_ATOMS: atom_id res chain seq x y z
N MET A 1 17.79 -42.15 -19.27
CA MET A 1 16.74 -41.41 -20.00
C MET A 1 15.45 -42.14 -19.73
N SER A 2 14.40 -41.60 -19.11
CA SER A 2 14.06 -40.21 -18.80
C SER A 2 13.23 -40.16 -17.51
N ILE A 3 13.12 -38.96 -16.97
CA ILE A 3 12.64 -38.58 -15.65
C ILE A 3 11.10 -38.64 -15.62
N ASP A 4 10.54 -39.32 -14.63
CA ASP A 4 9.17 -39.07 -14.10
C ASP A 4 9.30 -37.96 -13.03
N PRO A 5 8.36 -37.00 -12.83
CA PRO A 5 6.92 -37.28 -12.84
C PRO A 5 5.97 -36.21 -13.39
N THR A 6 4.85 -36.69 -13.93
CA THR A 6 3.65 -35.88 -14.17
C THR A 6 2.84 -35.82 -12.89
N TYR A 7 2.90 -34.68 -12.19
CA TYR A 7 1.95 -34.33 -11.14
C TYR A 7 0.72 -33.64 -11.74
N PRO A 8 -0.49 -34.18 -11.59
CA PRO A 8 -1.70 -33.38 -11.60
C PRO A 8 -2.23 -33.25 -10.16
N TYR A 9 -1.61 -32.39 -9.35
CA TYR A 9 -2.31 -31.86 -8.18
C TYR A 9 -3.37 -30.86 -8.68
N ALA A 10 -4.58 -31.35 -8.90
CA ALA A 10 -5.77 -30.52 -8.87
C ALA A 10 -5.98 -30.08 -7.42
N VAL A 11 -5.42 -28.93 -7.04
CA VAL A 11 -5.80 -28.27 -5.78
C VAL A 11 -7.17 -27.62 -6.00
N PRO A 12 -8.24 -28.07 -5.31
CA PRO A 12 -9.45 -27.28 -5.26
C PRO A 12 -9.09 -25.94 -4.63
N ARG A 13 -9.48 -24.86 -5.32
CA ARG A 13 -9.36 -23.47 -4.88
C ARG A 13 -10.15 -23.34 -3.58
N THR A 14 -9.50 -23.67 -2.48
CA THR A 14 -10.03 -23.53 -1.14
C THR A 14 -10.59 -22.13 -1.06
N PHE A 15 -11.86 -22.05 -0.67
CA PHE A 15 -12.41 -20.88 -0.03
C PHE A 15 -11.38 -20.42 0.99
N GLN A 16 -10.61 -19.41 0.60
CA GLN A 16 -9.79 -18.64 1.50
C GLN A 16 -10.82 -18.02 2.42
N LEU A 17 -11.02 -18.65 3.59
CA LEU A 17 -11.59 -18.01 4.75
C LEU A 17 -10.80 -16.72 4.86
N ALA A 18 -11.42 -15.62 4.45
CA ALA A 18 -10.86 -14.30 4.60
C ALA A 18 -10.78 -14.08 6.11
N VAL A 19 -9.65 -14.50 6.70
CA VAL A 19 -9.05 -13.72 7.77
C VAL A 19 -9.17 -12.29 7.24
N PRO A 20 -9.90 -11.38 7.90
CA PRO A 20 -9.86 -9.99 7.50
C PRO A 20 -8.37 -9.63 7.57
N GLU A 21 -7.71 -9.58 6.41
CA GLU A 21 -6.36 -9.04 6.30
C GLU A 21 -6.41 -7.75 7.11
N PRO A 22 -5.61 -7.65 8.19
CA PRO A 22 -5.78 -6.58 9.16
C PRO A 22 -5.82 -5.26 8.39
N GLY A 23 -7.01 -4.68 8.36
CA GLY A 23 -7.26 -3.47 7.60
C GLY A 23 -6.58 -2.33 8.33
N CYS A 24 -6.20 -1.30 7.58
CA CYS A 24 -5.70 -0.06 8.15
C CYS A 24 -6.72 1.07 7.90
N PRO A 25 -7.97 0.99 8.44
CA PRO A 25 -9.01 1.98 8.16
C PRO A 25 -8.69 3.36 8.75
N ARG A 26 -8.03 3.43 9.93
CA ARG A 26 -7.62 4.71 10.52
C ARG A 26 -6.54 5.35 9.66
N THR A 27 -5.55 4.56 9.25
CA THR A 27 -4.46 4.97 8.36
C THR A 27 -5.00 5.51 7.03
N ALA A 28 -5.95 4.80 6.41
CA ALA A 28 -6.57 5.21 5.15
C ALA A 28 -7.35 6.53 5.28
N THR A 29 -8.00 6.73 6.43
CA THR A 29 -8.74 7.96 6.72
C THR A 29 -7.77 9.14 6.85
N VAL A 30 -6.75 9.02 7.68
CA VAL A 30 -5.71 10.06 7.87
C VAL A 30 -4.99 10.37 6.56
N LEU A 31 -4.60 9.35 5.80
CA LEU A 31 -3.97 9.54 4.49
C LEU A 31 -4.89 10.29 3.51
N THR A 32 -6.18 9.94 3.49
CA THR A 32 -7.17 10.63 2.64
C THR A 32 -7.36 12.07 3.06
N GLU A 33 -7.43 12.35 4.36
CA GLU A 33 -7.56 13.70 4.92
C GLU A 33 -6.35 14.56 4.58
N ILE A 34 -5.12 14.06 4.72
CA ILE A 34 -3.90 14.79 4.34
C ILE A 34 -3.89 15.10 2.83
N LEU A 35 -4.15 14.10 1.98
CA LEU A 35 -4.11 14.25 0.52
C LEU A 35 -5.18 15.19 -0.05
N LEU A 36 -6.30 15.38 0.65
CA LEU A 36 -7.40 16.27 0.26
C LEU A 36 -7.34 17.63 0.95
N GLY A 37 -6.92 17.66 2.21
CA GLY A 37 -6.89 18.83 3.09
C GLY A 37 -5.72 19.76 2.79
N ASP A 38 -4.56 19.20 2.44
CA ASP A 38 -3.41 20.00 2.05
C ASP A 38 -3.45 20.38 0.56
N LEU A 39 -3.52 21.68 0.28
CA LEU A 39 -3.51 22.22 -1.08
C LEU A 39 -2.22 21.87 -1.85
N ARG A 40 -1.07 21.72 -1.19
CA ARG A 40 0.20 21.32 -1.83
C ARG A 40 0.10 19.90 -2.36
N CYS A 41 -0.32 18.98 -1.49
CA CYS A 41 -0.56 17.59 -1.84
C CYS A 41 -1.59 17.49 -2.96
N ARG A 42 -2.70 18.20 -2.80
CA ARG A 42 -3.79 18.27 -3.79
C ARG A 42 -3.32 18.73 -5.15
N ARG A 43 -2.59 19.85 -5.24
CA ARG A 43 -2.08 20.38 -6.52
C ARG A 43 -1.12 19.42 -7.18
N ARG A 44 -0.32 18.66 -6.42
CA ARG A 44 0.68 17.73 -6.97
C ARG A 44 0.00 16.60 -7.73
N TRP A 45 -0.93 15.87 -7.11
CA TRP A 45 -1.64 14.80 -7.82
C TRP A 45 -2.64 15.34 -8.84
N LEU A 46 -3.20 16.54 -8.63
CA LEU A 46 -4.18 17.15 -9.54
C LEU A 46 -3.62 17.40 -10.95
N ARG A 47 -2.34 17.76 -11.05
CA ARG A 47 -1.65 17.98 -12.34
C ARG A 47 -1.59 16.73 -13.22
N HIS A 48 -1.76 15.55 -12.62
CA HIS A 48 -1.64 14.26 -13.31
C HIS A 48 -2.98 13.52 -13.44
N THR A 49 -4.10 14.19 -13.18
CA THR A 49 -5.44 13.62 -13.35
C THR A 49 -6.25 14.37 -14.39
N GLN A 50 -6.95 13.61 -15.22
CA GLN A 50 -7.93 14.13 -16.18
C GLN A 50 -9.35 14.26 -15.59
N ARG A 51 -9.67 13.56 -14.50
CA ARG A 51 -11.02 13.53 -13.91
C ARG A 51 -11.02 13.98 -12.46
N LEU A 52 -11.73 15.07 -12.22
CA LEU A 52 -12.08 15.60 -10.90
C LEU A 52 -13.51 15.18 -10.58
N GLY A 53 -13.77 14.63 -9.39
CA GLY A 53 -15.17 14.37 -9.02
C GLY A 53 -15.46 13.42 -7.85
N GLY A 54 -14.44 13.00 -7.08
CA GLY A 54 -14.64 12.06 -5.97
C GLY A 54 -14.44 12.70 -4.59
N ARG A 55 -15.09 12.12 -3.58
CA ARG A 55 -14.77 12.32 -2.15
C ARG A 55 -13.44 11.65 -1.75
N GLN A 56 -12.80 10.94 -2.68
CA GLN A 56 -11.50 10.30 -2.54
C GLN A 56 -10.48 10.94 -3.51
N PRO A 57 -9.19 10.98 -3.15
CA PRO A 57 -8.13 11.46 -4.03
C PRO A 57 -8.05 10.59 -5.29
N ASN A 58 -7.69 11.21 -6.43
CA ASN A 58 -7.60 10.47 -7.69
C ASN A 58 -6.41 9.49 -7.65
N GLN A 59 -6.71 8.19 -7.50
CA GLN A 59 -5.71 7.13 -7.37
C GLN A 59 -4.69 7.10 -8.51
N ALA A 60 -5.10 7.44 -9.74
CA ALA A 60 -4.19 7.47 -10.89
C ALA A 60 -3.21 8.66 -10.79
N GLY A 61 -3.70 9.84 -10.40
CA GLY A 61 -2.85 11.01 -10.17
C GLY A 61 -1.87 10.78 -9.01
N VAL A 62 -2.35 10.21 -7.90
CA VAL A 62 -1.52 9.85 -6.75
C VAL A 62 -0.44 8.84 -7.14
N ALA A 63 -0.80 7.76 -7.84
CA ALA A 63 0.16 6.76 -8.31
C ALA A 63 1.21 7.34 -9.28
N TRP A 64 0.85 8.35 -10.07
CA TRP A 64 1.78 9.03 -10.95
C TRP A 64 2.81 9.86 -10.17
N VAL A 65 2.39 10.57 -9.12
CA VAL A 65 3.31 11.31 -8.23
C VAL A 65 4.30 10.37 -7.54
N LEU A 66 3.82 9.21 -7.06
CA LEU A 66 4.70 8.19 -6.49
C LEU A 66 5.70 7.66 -7.52
N ALA A 67 5.26 7.42 -8.76
CA ALA A 67 6.13 6.95 -9.84
C ALA A 67 7.23 7.97 -10.17
N LEU A 68 6.87 9.26 -10.28
CA LEU A 68 7.83 10.34 -10.52
C LEU A 68 8.90 10.40 -9.42
N THR A 69 8.48 10.33 -8.15
CA THR A 69 9.41 10.35 -7.00
C THR A 69 10.39 9.17 -7.06
N LEU A 70 9.91 7.97 -7.37
CA LEU A 70 10.75 6.77 -7.49
C LEU A 70 11.73 6.83 -8.67
N TRP A 71 11.34 7.49 -9.76
CA TRP A 71 12.21 7.74 -10.90
C TRP A 71 13.26 8.82 -10.58
N GLU A 72 12.86 9.94 -9.98
CA GLU A 72 13.74 11.03 -9.57
C GLU A 72 14.82 10.58 -8.57
N ARG A 73 14.46 9.65 -7.67
CA ARG A 73 15.41 9.05 -6.71
C ARG A 73 16.30 7.96 -7.31
N GLY A 74 16.03 7.53 -8.54
CA GLY A 74 16.76 6.45 -9.20
C GLY A 74 16.52 5.05 -8.60
N GLU A 75 15.55 4.89 -7.69
CA GLU A 75 15.21 3.58 -7.11
C GLU A 75 14.66 2.62 -8.16
N ILE A 76 13.96 3.16 -9.15
CA ILE A 76 13.37 2.40 -10.25
C ILE A 76 13.71 3.11 -11.56
N PRO A 77 14.13 2.40 -12.61
CA PRO A 77 14.39 3.02 -13.90
C PRO A 77 13.10 3.53 -14.55
N GLU A 78 13.16 4.69 -15.19
CA GLU A 78 12.07 5.28 -15.98
C GLU A 78 11.58 4.35 -17.11
N SER A 79 12.44 3.44 -17.58
CA SER A 79 12.08 2.42 -18.57
C SER A 79 11.00 1.46 -18.08
N ARG A 80 10.74 1.38 -16.75
CA ARG A 80 9.67 0.55 -16.17
C ARG A 80 8.30 1.19 -16.33
N ARG A 81 7.77 1.16 -17.55
CA ARG A 81 6.45 1.72 -17.92
C ARG A 81 5.26 1.11 -17.15
N THR A 82 5.42 -0.06 -16.53
CA THR A 82 4.36 -0.71 -15.72
C THR A 82 4.27 -0.17 -14.29
N LEU A 83 5.24 0.65 -13.86
CA LEU A 83 5.32 1.15 -12.49
C LEU A 83 4.05 1.91 -12.06
N PRO A 84 3.51 2.87 -12.82
CA PRO A 84 2.31 3.61 -12.41
C PRO A 84 1.08 2.71 -12.20
N ARG A 85 0.95 1.64 -12.99
CA ARG A 85 -0.15 0.68 -12.82
C ARG A 85 0.01 -0.11 -11.52
N SER A 86 1.21 -0.61 -11.24
CA SER A 86 1.48 -1.35 -10.00
C SER A 86 1.30 -0.47 -8.75
N LEU A 87 1.68 0.80 -8.83
CA LEU A 87 1.48 1.79 -7.76
C LEU A 87 0.01 2.14 -7.61
N LYS A 88 -0.77 2.22 -8.69
CA LYS A 88 -2.22 2.44 -8.60
C LYS A 88 -2.90 1.35 -7.79
N ASP A 89 -2.57 0.08 -8.00
CA ASP A 89 -3.14 -1.01 -7.22
C ASP A 89 -2.74 -0.91 -5.73
N ARG A 90 -1.49 -0.51 -5.45
CA ARG A 90 -1.01 -0.26 -4.08
C ARG A 90 -1.72 0.93 -3.41
N VAL A 91 -1.84 2.06 -4.11
CA VAL A 91 -2.55 3.27 -3.68
C VAL A 91 -4.02 2.96 -3.42
N SER A 92 -4.66 2.19 -4.30
CA SER A 92 -6.04 1.75 -4.12
C SER A 92 -6.20 0.95 -2.83
N ARG A 93 -5.30 0.01 -2.54
CA ARG A 93 -5.34 -0.74 -1.27
C ARG A 93 -5.16 0.18 -0.06
N ALA A 94 -4.18 1.08 -0.11
CA ALA A 94 -3.90 2.01 0.99
C ALA A 94 -5.08 2.95 1.29
N LEU A 95 -5.71 3.51 0.26
CA LEU A 95 -6.85 4.42 0.42
C LEU A 95 -8.15 3.69 0.80
N ASN A 96 -8.25 2.39 0.54
CA ASN A 96 -9.40 1.57 0.94
C ASN A 96 -9.20 0.90 2.31
N GLY A 97 -8.14 1.26 3.05
CA GLY A 97 -7.88 0.68 4.37
C GLY A 97 -7.51 -0.81 4.34
N ARG A 98 -6.90 -1.28 3.26
CA ARG A 98 -6.26 -2.60 3.20
C ARG A 98 -4.79 -2.48 3.56
N LEU A 99 -4.13 -3.61 3.83
CA LEU A 99 -2.73 -3.73 4.23
C LEU A 99 -1.81 -2.63 3.64
N VAL A 100 -1.33 -1.75 4.52
CA VAL A 100 -0.34 -0.71 4.21
C VAL A 100 0.96 -1.06 4.92
N SER A 101 2.03 -1.23 4.17
CA SER A 101 3.37 -1.41 4.75
C SER A 101 3.97 -0.07 5.19
N ALA A 102 4.84 -0.08 6.19
CA ALA A 102 5.62 1.11 6.58
C ALA A 102 6.38 1.71 5.39
N SER A 103 6.94 0.86 4.52
CA SER A 103 7.60 1.31 3.27
C SER A 103 6.65 2.03 2.31
N THR A 104 5.37 1.67 2.30
CA THR A 104 4.36 2.36 1.50
C THR A 104 4.04 3.72 2.12
N LEU A 105 3.96 3.83 3.46
CA LEU A 105 3.77 5.11 4.14
C LEU A 105 4.93 6.07 3.92
N ALA A 106 6.17 5.60 4.09
CA ALA A 106 7.36 6.39 3.81
C ALA A 106 7.38 6.92 2.37
N LEU A 107 6.95 6.11 1.40
CA LEU A 107 6.82 6.55 0.01
C LEU A 107 5.76 7.66 -0.15
N PHE A 108 4.67 7.64 0.59
CA PHE A 108 3.69 8.74 0.59
C PHE A 108 4.25 10.02 1.22
N VAL A 109 4.91 9.91 2.37
CA VAL A 109 5.53 11.03 3.08
C VAL A 109 6.51 11.75 2.17
N ASP A 110 7.43 10.99 1.57
CA ASP A 110 8.45 11.50 0.65
C ASP A 110 7.84 12.10 -0.62
N ALA A 111 6.98 11.35 -1.32
CA ALA A 111 6.41 11.80 -2.59
C ALA A 111 5.48 13.03 -2.46
N PHE A 112 4.86 13.22 -1.31
CA PHE A 112 4.00 14.37 -1.04
C PHE A 112 4.68 15.48 -0.23
N ASP A 113 5.95 15.29 0.17
CA ASP A 113 6.69 16.24 1.00
C ASP A 113 5.87 16.60 2.26
N MET A 114 5.33 15.56 2.92
CA MET A 114 4.48 15.72 4.10
C MET A 114 5.29 16.31 5.25
N THR A 115 4.66 17.16 6.07
CA THR A 115 5.32 17.73 7.25
C THR A 115 5.55 16.67 8.32
N GLU A 116 6.46 16.95 9.25
CA GLU A 116 6.76 16.04 10.36
C GLU A 116 5.50 15.74 11.21
N GLU A 117 4.60 16.71 11.36
CA GLU A 117 3.33 16.50 12.06
C GLU A 117 2.38 15.56 11.29
N GLN A 118 2.30 15.71 9.97
CA GLN A 118 1.49 14.85 9.10
C GLN A 118 2.04 13.42 9.09
N GLU A 119 3.36 13.28 9.02
CA GLU A 119 4.06 11.99 9.13
C GLU A 119 3.75 11.32 10.46
N GLN A 120 3.93 12.01 11.58
CA GLN A 120 3.65 11.48 12.92
C GLN A 120 2.18 11.05 13.06
N GLN A 121 1.23 11.84 12.58
CA GLN A 121 -0.19 11.49 12.58
C GLN A 121 -0.46 10.21 11.78
N LEU A 122 0.18 10.06 10.62
CA LEU A 122 0.02 8.90 9.75
C LEU A 122 0.61 7.63 10.38
N TYR A 123 1.81 7.69 10.95
CA TYR A 123 2.44 6.56 11.65
C TYR A 123 1.72 6.21 12.97
N ALA A 124 1.19 7.18 13.69
CA ALA A 124 0.36 6.93 14.88
C ALA A 124 -0.92 6.16 14.52
N ALA A 125 -1.61 6.56 13.44
CA ALA A 125 -2.79 5.84 12.94
C ALA A 125 -2.46 4.42 12.48
N TRP A 126 -1.32 4.23 11.81
CA TRP A 126 -0.84 2.92 11.39
C TRP A 126 -0.48 2.01 12.57
N SER A 127 0.22 2.54 13.58
CA SER A 127 0.51 1.80 14.80
C SER A 127 -0.77 1.42 15.55
N ALA A 128 -1.78 2.30 15.57
CA ALA A 128 -3.06 2.01 16.19
C ALA A 128 -3.83 0.90 15.45
N ASP A 129 -3.84 0.92 14.11
CA ASP A 129 -4.44 -0.14 13.29
C ASP A 129 -3.73 -1.50 13.50
N TYR A 130 -2.40 -1.51 13.64
CA TYR A 130 -1.63 -2.71 13.93
C TYR A 130 -1.80 -3.23 15.37
N ALA A 131 -1.99 -2.34 16.35
CA ALA A 131 -2.24 -2.72 17.74
C ALA A 131 -3.65 -3.29 17.96
N ASP A 132 -4.61 -2.89 17.12
CA ASP A 132 -6.00 -3.37 17.13
C ASP A 132 -6.14 -4.75 16.44
N VAL A 133 -5.09 -5.23 15.78
CA VAL A 133 -5.02 -6.61 15.33
C VAL A 133 -4.90 -7.47 16.58
N PRO A 134 -5.92 -8.27 16.93
CA PRO A 134 -5.90 -9.01 18.17
C PRO A 134 -4.65 -9.89 18.18
N ALA A 135 -3.86 -9.73 19.24
CA ALA A 135 -2.65 -10.51 19.54
C ALA A 135 -2.90 -12.03 19.70
N GLY A 136 -4.09 -12.51 19.31
CA GLY A 136 -4.46 -13.92 19.17
C GLY A 136 -4.24 -14.50 17.76
N THR A 137 -3.69 -13.74 16.80
CA THR A 137 -3.07 -14.39 15.63
C THR A 137 -1.68 -14.85 16.03
N GLU A 138 -1.64 -15.94 16.79
CA GLU A 138 -0.45 -16.74 16.98
C GLU A 138 0.09 -17.13 15.58
N PHE A 139 1.11 -16.45 15.09
CA PHE A 139 2.06 -17.03 14.13
C PHE A 139 3.05 -17.96 14.87
N SER A 140 2.52 -18.77 15.79
CA SER A 140 3.18 -19.91 16.45
C SER A 140 2.53 -21.16 15.82
N SER A 141 3.21 -22.19 15.32
CA SER A 141 4.56 -22.65 15.50
C SER A 141 4.87 -23.62 14.36
N LEU A 142 5.81 -23.30 13.47
CA LEU A 142 6.54 -24.32 12.71
C LEU A 142 8.02 -24.19 13.07
N THR A 143 8.29 -24.63 14.29
CA THR A 143 9.44 -25.45 14.68
C THR A 143 10.74 -25.15 13.95
N TRP A 144 11.42 -24.09 14.33
CA TRP A 144 12.88 -24.10 14.31
C TRP A 144 13.34 -24.79 15.60
N ARG A 145 13.37 -26.12 15.56
CA ARG A 145 13.99 -26.94 16.60
C ARG A 145 15.15 -27.68 15.95
N SER A 146 16.32 -27.06 16.06
CA SER A 146 17.60 -27.70 15.81
C SER A 146 17.80 -28.83 16.84
N SER A 147 18.06 -30.04 16.37
CA SER A 147 18.99 -31.01 16.94
C SER A 147 19.27 -32.09 15.91
#